data_AF-A0A7Y0TJT2-F1
#
_entry.id   AF-A0A7Y0TJT2-F1
#
_cell.length_a   1.000
_cell.length_b   1.000
_cell.length_c   1.000
_cell.angle_alpha   90.00
_cell.angle_beta   90.00
_cell.angle_gamma   90.00
#
_symmetry.space_group_name_H-M   'P 1'
#
loop_
_entity.id
_entity.type
_entity.pdbx_description
1 polymer ?
#
loop_
_entity_poly.entity_id
_entity_poly.type
_entity_poly.pdbx_seq_one_letter_code
_entity_poly.pdbx_strand_id
1 'polypeptide(L)' 'MVFNIKGNSYRLVAKFNFEKQWIFIRFIGTHQEYEKIDANII' A
#
# COMPACT_ATOMS: atom_id res chain seq x y z
N MET A 1 -4.23 -2.37 4.33
CA MET A 1 -2.98 -2.50 5.12
C MET A 1 -1.84 -1.85 4.35
N VAL A 2 -0.90 -1.21 5.06
CA VAL A 2 0.25 -0.51 4.46
C VAL A 2 1.54 -1.19 4.92
N PHE A 3 2.44 -1.49 4.00
CA PHE A 3 3.72 -2.16 4.28
C PHE A 3 4.90 -1.31 3.82
N ASN A 4 6.00 -1.42 4.57
CA ASN A 4 7.25 -0.73 4.30
C ASN A 4 8.15 -1.69 3.50
N ILE A 5 8.55 -1.32 2.29
CA ILE A 5 9.35 -2.18 1.41
C ILE A 5 10.62 -1.46 0.93
N LYS A 6 11.60 -2.24 0.44
CA LYS A 6 12.89 -1.74 -0.07
C LYS A 6 13.60 -0.82 0.94
N GLY A 7 13.94 -1.35 2.11
CA GLY A 7 14.64 -0.59 3.15
C GLY A 7 13.86 0.65 3.60
N ASN A 8 12.54 0.51 3.79
CA ASN A 8 11.63 1.59 4.19
C ASN A 8 11.46 2.74 3.18
N SER A 9 12.05 2.65 1.98
CA SER A 9 11.97 3.73 0.99
C SER A 9 10.63 3.78 0.23
N TYR A 10 9.87 2.68 0.27
CA TYR A 10 8.61 2.53 -0.46
C TYR A 10 7.48 2.06 0.47
N ARG A 11 6.25 2.38 0.08
CA ARG A 11 5.01 1.93 0.69
C ARG A 11 4.24 1.06 -0.29
N LEU A 12 3.76 -0.08 0.19
CA LEU A 12 2.80 -0.94 -0.50
C LEU A 12 1.47 -0.84 0.25
N VAL A 13 0.43 -0.36 -0.42
CA VAL A 13 -0.94 -0.38 0.09
C VAL A 13 -1.67 -1.54 -0.56
N ALA A 14 -2.18 -2.44 0.28
CA ALA A 14 -2.93 -3.61 -0.19
C ALA A 14 -4.19 -3.85 0.65
N LYS A 15 -5.25 -4.30 -0.04
CA LYS A 15 -6.48 -4.78 0.58
C LYS A 15 -6.50 -6.31 0.53
N PHE A 16 -6.79 -6.92 1.66
CA PHE A 16 -6.80 -8.37 1.81
C PHE A 16 -8.25 -8.83 1.92
N ASN A 17 -8.60 -9.84 1.13
CA ASN A 17 -9.77 -10.64 1.36
C ASN A 17 -9.29 -11.98 1.95
N PHE A 18 -9.33 -12.09 3.27
CA PHE A 18 -8.83 -13.27 3.98
C PHE A 18 -9.66 -14.53 3.70
N GLU A 19 -10.96 -14.39 3.51
CA GLU A 19 -11.87 -15.49 3.20
C GLU A 19 -11.53 -16.13 1.84
N LYS A 20 -11.30 -15.30 0.82
CA LYS A 20 -10.91 -15.76 -0.52
C LYS A 20 -9.39 -15.90 -0.69
N GLN A 21 -8.61 -15.59 0.34
CA GLN A 21 -7.14 -15.51 0.32
C GLN A 21 -6.59 -14.63 -0.82
N TRP A 22 -7.26 -13.53 -1.13
CA TRP A 22 -6.86 -12.61 -2.19
C TRP A 22 -6.19 -11.36 -1.65
N ILE A 23 -5.24 -10.87 -2.44
CA ILE A 23 -4.52 -9.61 -2.17
C ILE A 23 -4.73 -8.69 -3.37
N PHE A 24 -5.27 -7.51 -3.09
CA PHE A 24 -5.43 -6.44 -4.06
C PHE A 24 -4.41 -5.36 -3.77
N ILE A 25 -3.45 -5.18 -4.68
CA ILE A 25 -2.47 -4.10 -4.60
C ILE A 25 -3.14 -2.82 -5.08
N ARG A 26 -3.29 -1.85 -4.18
CA ARG A 26 -3.92 -0.54 -4.45
C ARG A 26 -2.89 0.52 -4.78
N PHE A 27 -1.69 0.42 -4.23
CA PHE A 27 -0.61 1.37 -4.48
C PHE A 27 0.77 0.78 -4.18
N ILE A 28 1.77 1.15 -5.00
CA ILE A 28 3.20 0.95 -4.73
C ILE A 28 3.91 2.25 -5.11
N GLY A 29 4.66 2.84 -4.18
CA GLY A 29 5.44 4.04 -4.48
C GLY A 29 6.28 4.51 -3.29
N THR A 30 7.02 5.58 -3.50
CA THR A 30 7.89 6.22 -2.50
C THR A 30 7.07 6.90 -1.39
N HIS A 31 7.73 7.35 -0.30
CA HIS A 31 7.04 8.16 0.72
C HIS A 31 6.48 9.46 0.16
N GLN A 32 7.22 10.12 -0.73
CA GLN A 32 6.79 11.39 -1.30
C GLN A 32 5.58 11.22 -2.22
N GLU A 33 5.50 10.10 -2.94
CA GLU A 33 4.32 9.76 -3.73
C GLU A 33 3.15 9.38 -2.82
N TYR A 34 3.41 8.58 -1.78
CA TYR A 34 2.39 8.20 -0.79
C TYR A 34 1.80 9.42 -0.05
N GLU A 35 2.60 10.38 0.38
CA GLU A 35 2.14 11.60 1.08
C GLU A 35 1.26 12.51 0.21
N LYS A 36 1.41 12.45 -1.12
CA LYS A 36 0.58 13.21 -2.06
C LYS A 36 -0.77 12.56 -2.33
N ILE A 37 -0.91 11.28 -2.00
CA ILE A 37 -2.14 10.53 -2.23
C ILE A 37 -2.84 10.45 -0.88
N ASP A 38 -4.10 10.86 -0.83
CA ASP A 38 -4.86 10.72 0.41
C ASP A 38 -5.06 9.23 0.71
N ALA A 39 -4.33 8.74 1.71
CA ALA A 39 -4.33 7.35 2.13
C ALA A 39 -5.72 6.86 2.57
N ASN A 40 -6.65 7.78 2.84
CA ASN A 40 -8.05 7.46 3.16
C ASN A 40 -8.92 7.21 1.93
N ILE A 41 -8.47 7.59 0.73
CA ILE A 41 -9.19 7.38 -0.53
C ILE A 41 -8.76 6.05 -1.21
N ILE A 42 -7.50 5.64 -0.99
CA ILE A 42 -6.91 4.34 -1.39
C ILE A 42 -7.05 3.26 -0.32
#